data_AF-A0A1L8H621-F1
#
_entry.id   AF-A0A1L8H621-F1
#
_cell.length_a   1.000
_cell.length_b   1.000
_cell.length_c   1.000
_cell.angle_alpha   90.00
_cell.angle_beta   90.00
_cell.angle_gamma   90.00
#
_symmetry.space_group_name_H-M   'P 1'
#
loop_
_entity.id
_entity.type
_entity.pdbx_description
1 polymer ?
#
loop_
_entity_poly.entity_id
_entity_poly.type
_entity_poly.pdbx_seq_one_letter_code
_entity_poly.pdbx_strand_id
1 'polypeptide(L)'
;MARDSLSEAGLHFDELNKLRILDPDVSQQTTELKEECRDFVDKIGHFQKVVGGLIELVDELAKETENEKMKAIGARNLLKSIAKQREAQQQQLYALIAEKKMQLERYRIEYDALCKVEAEQHEFIDQFNLQK
;
A
#
# COMPACT_ATOMS: atom_id res chain seq x y z
N MET A 1 33.03 -11.93 74.89
CA MET A 1 32.53 -13.02 75.77
C MET A 1 31.00 -13.06 75.79
N ALA A 2 30.26 -12.13 76.43
CA ALA A 2 28.78 -12.21 76.45
C ALA A 2 28.10 -11.99 75.08
N ARG A 3 28.64 -11.12 74.22
CA ARG A 3 28.14 -10.89 72.85
C ARG A 3 28.38 -12.09 71.92
N ASP A 4 29.50 -12.78 72.09
CA ASP A 4 29.84 -13.96 71.29
C ASP A 4 28.92 -15.14 71.63
N SER A 5 28.62 -15.36 72.92
CA SER A 5 27.68 -16.40 73.37
C SER A 5 26.22 -16.13 72.95
N LEU A 6 25.80 -14.86 72.84
CA LEU A 6 24.48 -14.50 72.31
C LEU A 6 24.40 -14.71 70.80
N SER A 7 25.46 -14.35 70.07
CA SER A 7 25.55 -14.62 68.63
C SER A 7 25.53 -16.12 68.32
N GLU A 8 26.16 -16.95 69.17
CA GLU A 8 26.16 -18.42 69.06
C GLU A 8 24.77 -19.04 69.32
N ALA A 9 23.92 -18.32 70.07
CA ALA A 9 22.50 -18.65 70.29
C ALA A 9 21.54 -18.04 69.24
N GLY A 10 22.07 -17.36 68.21
CA GLY A 10 21.28 -16.69 67.17
C GLY A 10 20.60 -15.39 67.63
N LEU A 11 21.12 -14.75 68.68
CA LEU A 11 20.62 -13.49 69.22
C LEU A 11 21.59 -12.35 68.91
N HIS A 12 21.10 -11.33 68.22
CA HIS A 12 21.84 -10.16 67.76
C HIS A 12 21.37 -8.91 68.50
N PHE A 13 22.24 -7.92 68.69
CA PHE A 13 21.82 -6.60 69.18
C PHE A 13 21.76 -5.62 68.02
N ASP A 14 20.70 -4.81 67.96
CA ASP A 14 20.63 -3.69 67.03
C ASP A 14 21.37 -2.44 67.55
N GLU A 15 21.44 -1.40 66.70
CA GLU A 15 22.07 -0.12 67.01
C GLU A 15 21.47 0.60 68.24
N LEU A 16 20.28 0.18 68.68
CA LEU A 16 19.56 0.70 69.84
C LEU A 16 19.69 -0.24 71.07
N ASN A 17 20.62 -1.21 71.04
CA ASN A 17 20.83 -2.25 72.04
C ASN A 17 19.59 -3.11 72.33
N LYS A 18 18.68 -3.26 71.37
CA LYS A 18 17.55 -4.19 71.48
C LYS A 18 17.97 -5.56 70.98
N LEU A 19 17.54 -6.60 71.69
CA LEU A 19 17.75 -7.99 71.32
C LEU A 19 16.90 -8.36 70.09
N ARG A 20 17.50 -8.94 69.07
CA ARG A 20 16.88 -9.40 67.82
C ARG A 20 17.28 -10.83 67.50
N ILE A 21 16.42 -11.53 66.79
CA ILE A 21 16.61 -12.93 66.38
C ILE A 21 17.27 -13.01 64.98
N LEU A 22 17.24 -11.91 64.22
CA LEU A 22 17.88 -11.77 62.92
C LEU A 22 18.91 -10.66 62.99
N ASP A 23 20.06 -10.88 62.36
CA ASP A 23 21.10 -9.87 62.22
C ASP A 23 20.51 -8.61 61.55
N PRO A 24 20.61 -7.42 62.20
CA PRO A 24 20.10 -6.16 61.66
C PRO A 24 20.59 -5.85 60.24
N ASP A 25 21.85 -6.15 59.92
CA ASP A 25 22.44 -5.86 58.61
C ASP A 25 21.82 -6.78 57.54
N VAL A 26 21.66 -8.06 57.85
CA VAL A 26 21.00 -9.04 56.98
C VAL A 26 19.52 -8.69 56.78
N SER A 27 18.84 -8.22 57.84
CA SER A 27 17.46 -7.77 57.77
C SER A 27 17.30 -6.54 56.87
N GLN A 28 18.23 -5.58 56.96
CA GLN A 28 18.22 -4.38 56.12
C GLN A 28 18.49 -4.73 54.66
N GLN A 29 19.57 -5.48 54.37
CA GLN A 29 19.91 -5.92 53.01
C GLN A 29 18.79 -6.74 52.36
N THR A 30 18.11 -7.61 53.13
CA THR A 30 16.97 -8.38 52.63
C THR A 30 15.78 -7.47 52.29
N THR A 31 15.58 -6.39 53.04
CA THR A 31 14.50 -5.42 52.79
C THR A 31 14.81 -4.57 51.57
N GLU A 32 16.05 -4.08 51.44
CA GLU A 32 16.52 -3.34 50.26
C GLU A 32 16.39 -4.18 48.99
N LEU A 33 16.87 -5.43 49.02
CA LEU A 33 16.75 -6.36 47.91
C LEU A 33 15.29 -6.61 47.52
N LYS A 34 14.38 -6.71 48.51
CA LYS A 34 12.95 -6.89 48.25
C LYS A 34 12.35 -5.69 47.51
N GLU A 35 12.67 -4.46 47.91
CA GLU A 35 12.17 -3.26 47.24
C GLU A 35 12.79 -3.10 45.84
N GLU A 36 14.08 -3.38 45.68
CA GLU A 36 14.71 -3.37 44.35
C GLU A 36 14.10 -4.42 43.40
N CYS A 37 13.83 -5.63 43.90
CA CYS A 37 13.14 -6.66 43.13
C CYS A 37 11.74 -6.21 42.72
N ARG A 38 11.02 -5.50 43.59
CA ARG A 38 9.69 -4.95 43.28
C ARG A 38 9.78 -3.90 42.18
N ASP A 39 10.68 -2.94 42.32
CA ASP A 39 10.91 -1.90 41.31
C ASP A 39 11.34 -2.49 39.96
N PHE A 40 12.15 -3.55 39.98
CA PHE A 40 12.54 -4.27 38.77
C PHE A 40 11.33 -4.92 38.08
N VAL A 41 10.48 -5.61 38.83
CA VAL A 41 9.25 -6.22 38.28
C VAL A 41 8.33 -5.15 37.68
N ASP A 42 8.16 -4.01 38.36
CA ASP A 42 7.33 -2.92 37.87
C ASP A 42 7.88 -2.31 36.57
N LYS A 43 9.21 -2.11 36.49
CA LYS A 43 9.90 -1.63 35.28
C LYS A 43 9.76 -2.61 34.12
N ILE A 44 9.92 -3.91 34.38
CA ILE A 44 9.74 -4.96 33.35
C ILE A 44 8.28 -4.99 32.87
N GLY A 45 7.32 -4.85 33.79
CA GLY A 45 5.90 -4.76 33.43
C GLY A 45 5.59 -3.56 32.55
N HIS A 46 6.19 -2.40 32.82
CA HIS A 46 6.06 -1.23 31.95
C HIS A 46 6.72 -1.45 30.57
N PHE A 47 7.93 -2.00 30.54
CA PHE A 47 8.64 -2.32 29.31
C PHE A 47 7.83 -3.27 28.42
N GLN A 48 7.26 -4.34 28.99
CA GLN A 48 6.41 -5.28 28.26
C GLN A 48 5.18 -4.60 27.65
N LYS A 49 4.54 -3.66 28.36
CA LYS A 49 3.42 -2.88 27.82
C LYS A 49 3.84 -2.00 26.64
N VAL A 50 4.99 -1.33 26.74
CA VAL A 50 5.52 -0.48 25.66
C VAL A 50 5.85 -1.31 24.43
N VAL A 51 6.54 -2.44 24.60
CA VAL A 51 6.87 -3.36 23.51
C VAL A 51 5.61 -3.95 22.88
N GLY A 52 4.60 -4.32 23.68
CA GLY A 52 3.31 -4.79 23.20
C GLY A 52 2.62 -3.75 22.31
N GLY A 53 2.53 -2.50 22.78
CA GLY A 53 1.97 -1.40 21.99
C GLY A 53 2.77 -1.10 20.71
N LEU A 54 4.09 -1.22 20.75
CA LEU A 54 4.93 -1.06 19.56
C LEU A 54 4.66 -2.16 18.52
N ILE A 55 4.51 -3.42 18.95
CA ILE A 55 4.18 -4.53 18.04
C ILE A 55 2.83 -4.26 17.36
N GLU A 56 1.82 -3.84 18.12
CA GLU A 56 0.50 -3.52 17.57
C GLU A 56 0.55 -2.39 16.53
N LEU A 57 1.27 -1.31 16.82
CA LEU A 57 1.46 -0.19 15.89
C LEU A 57 2.19 -0.62 14.61
N VAL A 58 3.22 -1.46 14.73
CA VAL A 58 3.96 -1.99 13.57
C VAL A 58 3.06 -2.88 12.72
N ASP A 59 2.24 -3.73 13.34
CA ASP A 59 1.28 -4.59 12.63
C ASP A 59 0.21 -3.79 11.89
N GLU A 60 -0.30 -2.71 12.50
CA GLU A 60 -1.26 -1.80 11.86
C GLU A 60 -0.63 -1.09 10.67
N LEU A 61 0.57 -0.53 10.85
CA LEU A 61 1.30 0.14 9.77
C LEU A 61 1.62 -0.81 8.60
N ALA A 62 1.95 -2.06 8.90
CA ALA A 62 2.19 -3.07 7.87
C ALA A 62 0.92 -3.37 7.05
N LYS A 63 -0.24 -3.47 7.70
CA LYS A 63 -1.54 -3.65 7.02
C LYS A 63 -1.91 -2.46 6.16
N GLU A 64 -1.73 -1.25 6.65
CA GLU A 64 -1.99 -0.02 5.88
C GLU A 64 -1.08 0.08 4.65
N THR A 65 0.21 -0.22 4.84
CA THR A 65 1.20 -0.22 3.75
C THR A 65 0.82 -1.21 2.65
N GLU A 66 0.39 -2.43 3.01
CA GLU A 66 -0.02 -3.42 2.01
C GLU A 66 -1.32 -3.00 1.30
N ASN A 67 -2.26 -2.37 2.00
CA ASN A 67 -3.48 -1.83 1.40
C ASN A 67 -3.17 -0.74 0.36
N GLU A 68 -2.34 0.24 0.71
CA GLU A 68 -1.96 1.31 -0.23
C GLU A 68 -1.13 0.78 -1.40
N LYS A 69 -0.23 -0.19 -1.17
CA LYS A 69 0.48 -0.89 -2.24
C LYS A 69 -0.48 -1.57 -3.22
N MET A 70 -1.51 -2.26 -2.72
CA MET A 70 -2.52 -2.91 -3.56
C MET A 70 -3.33 -1.89 -4.37
N LYS A 71 -3.73 -0.76 -3.77
CA LYS A 71 -4.40 0.34 -4.48
C LYS A 71 -3.52 0.92 -5.59
N ALA A 72 -2.24 1.17 -5.30
CA ALA A 72 -1.28 1.69 -6.28
C ALA A 72 -1.08 0.73 -7.47
N ILE A 73 -0.97 -0.58 -7.19
CA ILE A 73 -0.89 -1.62 -8.24
C ILE A 73 -2.18 -1.62 -9.08
N GLY A 74 -3.35 -1.54 -8.44
CA GLY A 74 -4.65 -1.45 -9.11
C GLY A 74 -4.75 -0.25 -10.05
N ALA A 75 -4.41 0.94 -9.56
CA ALA A 75 -4.41 2.17 -10.36
C ALA A 75 -3.43 2.09 -11.55
N ARG A 76 -2.23 1.53 -11.33
CA ARG A 76 -1.24 1.32 -12.40
C ARG A 76 -1.76 0.38 -13.48
N ASN A 77 -2.41 -0.72 -13.09
CA ASN A 77 -2.97 -1.68 -14.03
C ASN A 77 -4.12 -1.06 -14.84
N LEU A 78 -4.97 -0.26 -14.21
CA LEU A 78 -6.04 0.48 -14.90
C LEU A 78 -5.45 1.43 -15.95
N LEU A 79 -4.46 2.24 -15.58
CA LEU A 79 -3.79 3.15 -16.50
C LEU A 79 -3.17 2.41 -17.70
N LYS A 80 -2.50 1.28 -17.45
CA LYS A 80 -1.94 0.45 -18.52
C LYS A 80 -3.03 -0.11 -19.45
N SER A 81 -4.16 -0.52 -18.89
CA SER A 81 -5.31 -0.99 -19.67
C SER A 81 -5.90 0.11 -20.55
N ILE A 82 -6.09 1.31 -19.99
CA ILE A 82 -6.60 2.48 -20.72
C ILE A 82 -5.66 2.86 -21.86
N ALA A 83 -4.35 2.86 -21.64
CA ALA A 83 -3.37 3.14 -22.69
C ALA A 83 -3.49 2.14 -23.85
N LYS A 84 -3.60 0.84 -23.55
CA LYS A 84 -3.78 -0.21 -24.56
C LYS A 84 -5.11 -0.08 -25.30
N GLN A 85 -6.19 0.22 -24.59
CA GLN A 85 -7.51 0.44 -25.20
C GLN A 85 -7.49 1.65 -26.13
N ARG A 86 -6.83 2.74 -25.71
CA ARG A 86 -6.69 3.95 -26.52
C ARG A 86 -5.91 3.69 -27.81
N GLU A 87 -4.81 2.94 -27.73
CA GLU A 87 -4.02 2.56 -28.89
C GLU A 87 -4.85 1.69 -29.87
N ALA A 88 -5.57 0.70 -29.35
CA ALA A 88 -6.45 -0.14 -30.18
C ALA A 88 -7.57 0.67 -30.85
N GLN A 89 -8.21 1.59 -30.12
CA GLN A 89 -9.22 2.50 -30.68
C GLN A 89 -8.64 3.40 -31.77
N GLN A 90 -7.43 3.92 -31.57
CA GLN A 90 -6.75 4.74 -32.56
C GLN A 90 -6.46 3.94 -33.84
N GLN A 91 -5.98 2.69 -33.72
CA GLN A 91 -5.77 1.81 -34.88
C GLN A 91 -7.08 1.52 -35.61
N GLN A 92 -8.16 1.24 -34.89
CA GLN A 92 -9.50 1.05 -35.48
C GLN A 92 -9.98 2.29 -36.24
N LEU A 93 -9.80 3.48 -35.68
CA LEU A 93 -10.16 4.74 -36.34
C LEU A 93 -9.34 4.97 -37.61
N TYR A 94 -8.03 4.69 -37.60
CA TYR A 94 -7.21 4.79 -38.81
C TYR A 94 -7.65 3.82 -39.91
N ALA A 95 -7.99 2.58 -39.55
CA ALA A 95 -8.52 1.60 -40.50
C ALA A 95 -9.85 2.09 -41.11
N LEU A 96 -10.75 2.63 -40.29
CA LEU A 96 -12.02 3.17 -40.76
C LEU A 96 -11.82 4.39 -41.68
N ILE A 97 -10.90 5.29 -41.34
CA ILE A 97 -10.55 6.44 -42.19
C ILE A 97 -10.02 5.96 -43.55
N ALA A 98 -9.14 4.95 -43.56
CA ALA A 98 -8.60 4.38 -44.79
C ALA A 98 -9.71 3.77 -45.66
N GLU A 99 -10.62 3.00 -45.05
CA GLU A 99 -11.79 2.42 -45.74
C GLU A 99 -12.68 3.51 -46.35
N LYS A 100 -12.99 4.57 -45.59
CA LYS A 100 -13.82 5.68 -46.08
C LYS A 100 -13.16 6.47 -47.20
N LYS A 101 -11.85 6.67 -47.14
CA LYS A 101 -11.10 7.31 -48.24
C LYS A 101 -11.15 6.47 -49.52
N MET A 102 -10.99 5.14 -49.39
CA MET A 102 -11.10 4.23 -50.55
C MET A 102 -12.52 4.24 -51.14
N GLN A 103 -13.56 4.23 -50.31
CA GLN A 103 -14.95 4.35 -50.77
C GLN A 103 -15.19 5.68 -51.51
N LEU A 104 -14.68 6.79 -50.97
CA LEU A 104 -14.80 8.10 -51.61
C LEU A 104 -14.14 8.14 -52.99
N GLU A 105 -12.93 7.58 -53.12
CA GLU A 105 -12.21 7.56 -54.39
C GLU A 105 -12.94 6.71 -55.44
N ARG A 106 -13.50 5.57 -55.02
CA ARG A 106 -14.36 4.76 -55.89
C ARG A 106 -15.56 5.56 -56.40
N TYR A 107 -16.25 6.28 -55.51
CA TYR A 107 -17.40 7.10 -55.91
C TYR A 107 -17.03 8.25 -56.83
N ARG A 108 -15.84 8.84 -56.67
CA ARG A 108 -15.34 9.86 -57.61
C ARG A 108 -15.15 9.30 -59.01
N ILE A 109 -14.50 8.14 -59.12
CA ILE A 109 -14.29 7.47 -60.41
C ILE A 109 -15.63 7.12 -61.07
N GLU A 110 -16.58 6.61 -60.30
CA GLU A 110 -17.92 6.27 -60.78
C GLU A 110 -18.69 7.52 -61.25
N TYR A 111 -18.60 8.61 -60.50
CA TYR A 111 -19.19 9.90 -60.87
C TYR A 111 -18.60 10.43 -62.18
N ASP A 112 -17.28 10.45 -62.31
CA ASP A 112 -16.61 10.93 -63.53
C ASP A 112 -16.96 10.07 -64.75
N ALA A 113 -17.15 8.76 -64.58
CA ALA A 113 -17.60 7.87 -65.63
C ALA A 113 -19.04 8.18 -66.07
N LEU A 114 -19.94 8.41 -65.10
CA LEU A 114 -21.34 8.78 -65.38
C LEU A 114 -21.43 10.13 -66.11
N CYS A 115 -20.64 11.14 -65.71
CA CYS A 115 -20.62 12.43 -66.39
C CYS A 115 -20.18 12.32 -67.86
N LYS A 116 -19.24 11.42 -68.18
CA LYS A 116 -18.85 11.14 -69.58
C LYS A 116 -19.99 10.53 -70.37
N VAL A 117 -20.65 9.51 -69.81
CA VAL A 117 -21.80 8.85 -70.45
C VAL A 117 -22.94 9.84 -70.66
N GLU A 118 -23.22 10.70 -69.68
CA GLU A 118 -24.23 11.77 -69.78
C GLU A 118 -23.90 12.73 -70.94
N ALA A 119 -22.64 13.18 -71.05
CA ALA A 119 -22.20 14.05 -72.14
C ALA A 119 -22.35 13.37 -73.51
N GLU A 120 -21.93 12.10 -73.64
CA GLU A 120 -22.10 11.32 -74.88
C GLU A 120 -23.58 11.16 -75.27
N GLN A 121 -24.46 10.94 -74.28
CA GLN A 121 -25.91 10.87 -74.52
C GLN A 121 -26.49 12.21 -74.97
N HIS A 122 -26.04 13.33 -74.39
CA HIS A 122 -26.45 14.66 -74.83
C HIS A 122 -26.03 14.95 -76.27
N GLU A 123 -24.78 14.67 -76.62
CA GLU A 123 -24.29 14.81 -77.99
C GLU A 123 -25.09 13.96 -78.98
N PHE A 124 -25.42 12.72 -78.61
CA PHE A 124 -26.25 11.85 -79.44
C PHE A 124 -27.66 12.42 -79.66
N ILE A 125 -28.29 12.95 -78.60
CA ILE A 125 -29.62 13.59 -78.69
C ILE A 125 -29.56 14.82 -79.62
N ASP A 126 -28.53 15.66 -79.48
CA ASP A 126 -28.37 16.85 -80.30
C ASP A 126 -28.18 16.50 -81.78
N GLN A 127 -27.35 15.49 -82.08
CA GLN A 127 -27.18 14.98 -83.44
C GLN A 127 -28.49 14.42 -84.01
N PHE A 128 -29.26 13.67 -83.21
CA PHE A 128 -30.54 13.11 -83.63
C PHE A 128 -31.58 14.19 -83.92
N ASN A 129 -31.61 15.27 -83.14
CA ASN A 129 -32.50 16.41 -83.36
C ASN A 129 -32.13 17.21 -84.61
N LEU A 130 -30.85 17.32 -84.96
CA LEU A 130 -30.37 18.01 -86.16
C LEU A 130 -30.66 17.25 -87.47
N GLN A 131 -30.96 15.95 -87.40
CA GLN A 131 -31.26 15.10 -88.56
C GLN A 131 -32.77 15.03 -88.91
N LYS A 132 -33.64 15.67 -88.13
CA LYS A 132 -35.07 15.85 -88.44
C LYS A 132 -35.34 17.21 -89.08
#